data_AF-A0A1Z5SHJ3-F1
#
_entry.id   AF-A0A1Z5SHJ3-F1
#
_cell.length_a   1.000
_cell.length_b   1.000
_cell.length_c   1.000
_cell.angle_alpha   90.00
_cell.angle_beta   90.00
_cell.angle_gamma   90.00
#
_symmetry.space_group_name_H-M   'P 1'
#
loop_
_entity.id
_entity.type
_entity.pdbx_description
1 polymer ?
#
loop_
_entity_poly.entity_id
_entity_poly.type
_entity_poly.pdbx_seq_one_letter_code
_entity_poly.pdbx_strand_id
1 'polypeptide(L)'
;MPQKIKPTGRQKSIFLVHFIVFAIATVIMVMIHKEQGKEHWAYPWHAWIIAAWALSLIGHWCAVYTSYEDHGHTEYTRQENNG
;
A
#
# COMPACT_ATOMS: atom_id res chain seq x y z
N MET A 1 -2.33 -27.32 -7.15
CA MET A 1 -1.58 -26.11 -6.75
C MET A 1 -2.49 -24.91 -6.96
N PRO A 2 -2.58 -23.96 -6.01
CA PRO A 2 -3.39 -22.76 -6.15
C PRO A 2 -3.03 -21.98 -7.42
N GLN A 3 -4.02 -21.57 -8.21
CA GLN A 3 -3.75 -20.78 -9.41
C GLN A 3 -3.53 -19.31 -9.04
N LYS A 4 -2.62 -18.65 -9.77
CA LYS A 4 -2.38 -17.22 -9.59
C LYS A 4 -3.53 -16.42 -10.17
N ILE A 5 -4.11 -15.52 -9.39
CA ILE A 5 -5.16 -14.61 -9.85
C ILE A 5 -4.50 -13.45 -10.59
N LYS A 6 -4.89 -13.25 -11.85
CA LYS A 6 -4.40 -12.11 -12.64
C LYS A 6 -5.14 -10.84 -12.22
N PRO A 7 -4.43 -9.76 -11.84
CA PRO A 7 -5.09 -8.51 -11.49
C PRO A 7 -5.80 -7.88 -12.68
N THR A 8 -6.98 -7.36 -12.42
CA THR A 8 -7.78 -6.58 -13.37
C THR A 8 -7.11 -5.25 -13.70
N GLY A 9 -7.49 -4.64 -14.84
CA GLY A 9 -7.00 -3.31 -15.21
C GLY A 9 -7.31 -2.24 -14.16
N ARG A 10 -8.48 -2.33 -13.52
CA ARG A 10 -8.88 -1.43 -12.43
C ARG A 10 -7.98 -1.57 -11.20
N GLN A 11 -7.66 -2.79 -10.77
CA GLN A 11 -6.77 -3.02 -9.62
C GLN A 11 -5.37 -2.44 -9.87
N LYS A 12 -4.82 -2.64 -11.08
CA LYS A 12 -3.53 -2.06 -11.46
C LYS A 12 -3.56 -0.52 -11.48
N SER A 13 -4.62 0.06 -12.04
CA SER A 13 -4.79 1.52 -12.08
C SER A 13 -4.89 2.14 -10.69
N ILE A 14 -5.66 1.52 -9.78
CA ILE A 14 -5.77 1.99 -8.40
C ILE A 14 -4.41 1.92 -7.70
N PHE A 15 -3.66 0.81 -7.85
CA PHE A 15 -2.31 0.72 -7.29
C PHE A 15 -1.39 1.83 -7.84
N LEU A 16 -1.43 2.08 -9.16
CA LEU A 16 -0.62 3.12 -9.78
C LEU A 16 -0.94 4.51 -9.22
N VAL A 17 -2.23 4.83 -9.01
CA VAL A 17 -2.63 6.09 -8.38
C VAL A 17 -2.06 6.20 -6.97
N HIS A 18 -2.15 5.15 -6.15
CA HIS A 18 -1.57 5.15 -4.80
C HIS A 18 -0.06 5.34 -4.82
N PHE A 19 0.64 4.69 -5.76
CA PHE A 19 2.08 4.86 -5.93
C PHE A 19 2.45 6.31 -6.29
N ILE A 20 1.73 6.93 -7.23
CA ILE A 20 1.95 8.32 -7.64
C ILE A 20 1.70 9.28 -6.47
N VAL A 21 0.58 9.11 -5.75
CA VAL A 21 0.25 9.93 -4.58
C VAL A 21 1.31 9.79 -3.49
N PHE A 22 1.75 8.56 -3.20
CA PHE A 22 2.84 8.30 -2.26
C PHE A 22 4.12 9.04 -2.66
N ALA A 23 4.52 8.96 -3.93
CA ALA A 23 5.74 9.61 -4.42
C ALA A 23 5.66 11.15 -4.27
N ILE A 24 4.56 11.76 -4.70
CA ILE A 24 4.35 13.21 -4.61
C ILE A 24 4.32 13.66 -3.15
N ALA A 25 3.52 13.00 -2.31
CA ALA A 25 3.41 13.34 -0.89
C ALA A 25 4.76 13.19 -0.16
N THR A 26 5.53 12.15 -0.49
CA THR A 26 6.89 11.94 0.07
C THR A 26 7.80 13.12 -0.25
N VAL A 27 7.85 13.55 -1.52
CA VAL A 27 8.66 14.70 -1.93
C VAL A 27 8.21 15.97 -1.21
N ILE A 28 6.91 16.23 -1.13
CA ILE A 28 6.36 17.39 -0.41
C ILE A 28 6.76 17.37 1.06
N MET A 29 6.60 16.24 1.76
CA MET A 29 6.96 16.14 3.18
C MET A 29 8.45 16.38 3.42
N VAL A 30 9.32 15.85 2.56
CA VAL A 30 10.78 16.08 2.64
C VAL A 30 11.11 17.56 2.38
N MET A 31 10.48 18.20 1.41
CA MET A 31 10.67 19.64 1.16
C MET A 31 10.23 20.49 2.35
N ILE A 32 9.07 20.19 2.96
CA ILE A 32 8.58 20.88 4.15
C ILE A 32 9.57 20.73 5.31
N HIS A 33 10.02 19.51 5.60
CA HIS A 33 10.97 19.26 6.69
C HIS A 33 12.31 19.97 6.46
N LYS A 34 12.81 19.99 5.21
CA LYS A 34 14.02 20.73 4.85
C LYS A 34 13.89 22.22 5.15
N GLU A 35 12.74 22.82 4.85
CA GLU A 35 12.48 24.23 5.16
C GLU A 35 12.40 24.48 6.68
N GLN A 36 11.77 23.58 7.44
CA GLN A 36 11.72 23.66 8.91
C GLN A 36 13.12 23.56 9.55
N GLY A 37 14.01 22.76 8.97
CA GLY A 37 15.37 22.55 9.46
C GLY A 37 16.36 23.69 9.21
N LYS A 38 15.96 24.80 8.58
CA LYS A 38 16.86 25.92 8.25
C LYS A 38 17.27 26.75 9.46
N GLU A 39 16.31 27.04 10.33
CA GLU A 39 16.50 27.98 11.45
C GLU A 39 16.77 27.26 12.77
N HIS A 40 16.30 26.02 12.90
CA HIS A 40 16.45 25.22 14.11
C HIS A 40 16.40 23.73 13.75
N TRP A 41 16.93 22.89 14.64
CA TRP A 41 16.84 21.45 14.45
C TRP A 41 15.37 21.01 14.47
N ALA A 42 14.91 20.47 13.34
CA ALA A 42 13.57 19.91 13.20
C ALA A 42 13.63 18.38 13.31
N TYR A 43 12.86 17.81 14.22
CA TYR A 43 12.73 16.35 14.36
C TYR A 43 12.27 15.72 13.02
N PRO A 44 12.90 14.62 12.54
CA PRO A 44 12.61 14.03 11.22
C PRO A 44 11.31 13.22 11.20
N TRP A 45 10.19 13.89 11.50
CA TRP A 45 8.85 13.29 11.57
C TRP A 45 8.43 12.62 10.26
N HIS A 46 8.81 13.21 9.11
CA HIS A 46 8.45 12.71 7.79
C HIS A 46 8.97 11.30 7.54
N ALA A 47 10.11 10.92 8.12
CA ALA A 47 10.73 9.61 7.92
C ALA A 47 9.82 8.47 8.41
N TRP A 48 9.18 8.62 9.57
CA TRP A 48 8.28 7.60 10.13
C TRP A 48 7.00 7.45 9.30
N ILE A 49 6.46 8.57 8.82
CA ILE A 49 5.26 8.57 7.98
C ILE A 49 5.57 7.90 6.64
N ILE A 50 6.68 8.28 6.00
CA ILE A 50 7.13 7.66 4.74
C ILE A 50 7.32 6.15 4.93
N ALA A 51 7.94 5.72 6.03
CA ALA A 51 8.13 4.30 6.32
C ALA A 51 6.81 3.54 6.48
N ALA A 52 5.87 4.07 7.27
CA ALA A 52 4.56 3.45 7.47
C ALA A 52 3.75 3.38 6.16
N TRP A 53 3.78 4.45 5.35
CA TRP A 53 3.08 4.50 4.07
C TRP A 53 3.72 3.59 3.02
N ALA A 54 5.06 3.52 2.99
CA ALA A 54 5.78 2.61 2.10
C ALA A 54 5.42 1.15 2.42
N LEU A 55 5.33 0.79 3.71
CA LEU A 55 4.90 -0.55 4.11
C LEU A 55 3.47 -0.85 3.63
N SER A 56 2.56 0.11 3.76
CA SER A 56 1.19 -0.01 3.23
C SER A 56 1.17 -0.18 1.71
N LEU A 57 2.01 0.56 0.99
CA LEU A 57 2.13 0.48 -0.47
C LEU A 57 2.67 -0.89 -0.92
N ILE A 58 3.65 -1.44 -0.20
CA ILE A 58 4.15 -2.81 -0.42
C ILE A 58 3.04 -3.82 -0.16
N GLY A 59 2.28 -3.68 0.94
CA GLY A 59 1.13 -4.52 1.23
C GLY A 59 0.08 -4.49 0.10
N HIS A 60 -0.21 -3.31 -0.42
CA HIS A 60 -1.11 -3.14 -1.56
C HIS A 60 -0.55 -3.79 -2.84
N TRP A 61 0.76 -3.67 -3.11
CA TRP A 61 1.39 -4.38 -4.22
C TRP A 61 1.22 -5.89 -4.11
N CYS A 62 1.47 -6.46 -2.93
CA CYS A 62 1.24 -7.88 -2.67
C CYS A 62 -0.23 -8.26 -2.91
N ALA A 63 -1.17 -7.49 -2.36
CA ALA A 63 -2.60 -7.73 -2.55
C ALA A 63 -3.06 -7.68 -4.02
N VAL A 64 -2.32 -7.00 -4.91
CA VAL A 64 -2.65 -6.92 -6.34
C VAL A 64 -1.94 -8.00 -7.15
N TYR A 65 -0.66 -8.26 -6.89
CA TYR A 65 0.19 -9.08 -7.77
C TYR A 65 0.56 -10.45 -7.22
N THR A 66 0.26 -10.72 -5.96
CA THR A 66 0.59 -11.99 -5.28
C THR A 66 -0.64 -12.73 -4.75
N SER A 67 -1.83 -12.46 -5.29
CA SER A 67 -3.05 -13.20 -4.95
C SER A 67 -3.13 -14.54 -5.69
N TYR A 68 -3.61 -15.55 -4.99
CA TYR A 68 -3.86 -16.90 -5.49
C TYR A 68 -5.27 -17.34 -5.11
N GLU A 69 -5.80 -18.33 -5.81
CA GLU A 69 -7.06 -18.98 -5.45
C GLU A 69 -6.97 -19.56 -4.02
N ASP A 70 -8.00 -19.30 -3.22
CA ASP A 70 -8.13 -19.85 -1.87
C ASP A 70 -9.47 -20.60 -1.74
N HIS A 71 -9.40 -21.92 -1.96
CA HIS A 71 -10.54 -22.80 -1.79
C HIS A 71 -10.97 -22.92 -0.32
N GLY A 72 -10.06 -22.73 0.63
CA GLY A 72 -10.36 -22.74 2.06
C GLY A 72 -11.23 -21.55 2.45
N HIS A 73 -10.90 -20.36 1.95
CA HIS A 73 -11.74 -19.17 2.12
C HIS A 73 -13.14 -19.38 1.50
N THR A 74 -13.21 -20.02 0.33
CA THR A 74 -14.50 -20.29 -0.34
C THR A 74 -15.38 -21.23 0.49
N GLU A 75 -14.79 -22.30 1.02
CA GLU A 75 -15.48 -23.27 1.87
C GLU A 75 -15.89 -22.66 3.21
N TYR A 76 -15.04 -21.82 3.82
CA TYR A 76 -15.38 -21.06 5.02
C TYR A 76 -16.59 -20.14 4.77
N THR A 77 -16.59 -19.34 3.70
CA THR A 77 -17.73 -18.48 3.34
C THR A 77 -19.00 -19.29 3.08
N ARG A 78 -18.90 -20.49 2.50
CA ARG A 78 -20.05 -21.40 2.32
C ARG A 78 -20.61 -21.86 3.67
N GLN A 79 -19.74 -22.20 4.63
CA GLN A 79 -20.16 -22.63 5.97
C GLN A 79 -20.79 -21.49 6.77
N GLU A 80 -20.18 -20.30 6.73
CA GLU A 80 -20.69 -19.09 7.39
C GLU A 80 -22.11 -18.72 6.92
N ASN A 81 -22.37 -18.77 5.62
CA ASN A 81 -23.69 -18.43 5.06
C ASN A 81 -24.76 -19.52 5.24
N ASN A 82 -24.37 -20.75 5.61
CA ASN A 82 -25.27 -21.88 5.82
C ASN A 82 -25.58 -22.12 7.31
N GLY A 83 -25.05 -21.29 8.22
CA GLY A 83 -25.36 -21.33 9.65
C GLY A 83 -26.42 -20.30 10.02
#